data_AF-A0A6N3A3V8-F1
#
_entry.id   AF-A0A6N3A3V8-F1
#
_cell.length_a   1.000
_cell.length_b   1.000
_cell.length_c   1.000
_cell.angle_alpha   90.00
_cell.angle_beta   90.00
_cell.angle_gamma   90.00
#
_symmetry.space_group_name_H-M   'P 1'
#
loop_
_entity.id
_entity.type
_entity.pdbx_description
1 polymer ?
#
loop_
_entity_poly.entity_id
_entity_poly.type
_entity_poly.pdbx_seq_one_letter_code
_entity_poly.pdbx_strand_id
1 'polypeptide(L)'
;MAEELNVNVTGFNLPPIEVKGTFTFPPIRIEGQNGKSAYELWLEAGNTGTREDFLNSLKGTNGNPGLPGKDASTEGAYEMLLGLNVYCENSTPNEVLKGLIRGLGDVIKKQPKPFNFKRPSQGQTYISVSGTPYFRVALLGRGFAAGISLGENGVAQIPLDEPFNTKDVELEYFNMLGSIVGTYRVSGYASGEVTGPSFGAFIKDVPLTTSTVGVTVVGKGKVYEKGVKVIPTTLESTGKFNLENMFKTLAERVSEYKKVEFVEFDLTQLPNSPAKGGNFPEVCNNFDDLVSCGDNTIIKVNQGQVITVSEDPMIPNQTGVATSIKFNFRGINTKKIQFNGSELITMERDAKYEYVFATDTINKVG
;
A
#
# COMPACT_ATOMS: atom_id res chain seq x y z
N MET A 1 -3.57 -63.17 24.13
CA MET A 1 -3.27 -64.60 23.98
C MET A 1 -4.61 -65.31 23.82
N ALA A 2 -4.86 -65.92 22.66
CA ALA A 2 -6.07 -66.71 22.45
C ALA A 2 -5.76 -68.15 22.88
N GLU A 3 -6.47 -68.66 23.88
CA GLU A 3 -6.43 -70.08 24.22
C GLU A 3 -7.45 -70.82 23.34
N GLU A 4 -6.96 -71.73 22.51
CA GLU A 4 -7.80 -72.65 21.74
C GLU A 4 -8.40 -73.71 22.69
N LEU A 5 -9.72 -73.80 22.71
CA LEU A 5 -10.47 -74.84 23.43
C LEU A 5 -10.40 -76.15 22.64
N ASN A 6 -9.42 -76.99 22.96
CA ASN A 6 -9.35 -78.36 22.45
C ASN A 6 -10.32 -79.26 23.23
N VAL A 7 -11.50 -79.52 22.64
CA VAL A 7 -12.43 -80.54 23.15
C VAL A 7 -12.06 -81.89 22.53
N ASN A 8 -11.49 -82.77 23.35
CA ASN A 8 -11.05 -84.10 22.94
C ASN A 8 -12.18 -85.10 23.22
N VAL A 9 -12.83 -85.63 22.17
CA VAL A 9 -13.82 -86.70 22.32
C VAL A 9 -13.23 -87.97 21.72
N THR A 10 -12.92 -88.95 22.56
CA THR A 10 -12.47 -90.29 22.14
C THR A 10 -13.53 -91.30 22.52
N GLY A 11 -13.90 -92.21 21.60
CA GLY A 11 -14.75 -93.37 21.91
C GLY A 11 -15.94 -93.68 21.01
N PHE A 12 -16.12 -93.05 19.83
CA PHE A 12 -17.16 -93.46 18.88
C PHE A 12 -16.58 -93.77 17.50
N ASN A 13 -16.55 -95.05 17.13
CA ASN A 13 -16.26 -95.49 15.77
C ASN A 13 -17.60 -95.60 15.02
N LEU A 14 -18.04 -94.51 14.41
CA LEU A 14 -19.21 -94.48 13.55
C LEU A 14 -18.75 -94.52 12.08
N PRO A 15 -19.43 -95.26 11.18
CA PRO A 15 -19.19 -95.14 9.74
C PRO A 15 -19.37 -93.68 9.30
N PRO A 16 -18.80 -93.22 8.17
CA PRO A 16 -18.83 -91.82 7.78
C PRO A 16 -20.26 -91.26 7.78
N ILE A 17 -20.56 -90.41 8.77
CA ILE A 17 -21.83 -89.68 8.83
C ILE A 17 -21.64 -88.43 7.99
N GLU A 18 -22.27 -88.40 6.82
CA GLU A 18 -22.38 -87.19 6.02
C GLU A 18 -23.42 -86.27 6.68
N VAL A 19 -22.99 -85.33 7.52
CA VAL A 19 -23.89 -84.36 8.13
C VAL A 19 -24.17 -83.24 7.13
N LYS A 20 -25.23 -83.39 6.32
CA LYS A 20 -25.75 -82.33 5.45
C LYS A 20 -26.75 -81.46 6.22
N GLY A 21 -26.24 -80.39 6.83
CA GLY A 21 -27.05 -79.37 7.48
C GLY A 21 -26.22 -78.24 8.06
N THR A 22 -26.78 -77.04 8.07
CA THR A 22 -26.14 -75.85 8.66
C THR A 22 -26.43 -75.81 10.16
N PHE A 23 -25.42 -76.07 11.00
CA PHE A 23 -25.54 -75.82 12.44
C PHE A 23 -25.40 -74.33 12.70
N THR A 24 -26.47 -73.68 13.14
CA THR A 24 -26.42 -72.28 13.52
C THR A 24 -26.31 -72.20 15.04
N PHE A 25 -25.14 -71.84 15.56
CA PHE A 25 -24.97 -71.56 16.98
C PHE A 25 -25.51 -70.15 17.28
N PRO A 26 -26.28 -69.94 18.36
CA PRO A 26 -26.60 -68.59 18.79
C PRO A 26 -25.29 -67.85 19.16
N PRO A 27 -25.23 -66.51 18.97
CA PRO A 27 -24.02 -65.76 19.28
C PRO A 27 -23.64 -65.91 20.76
N ILE A 28 -22.48 -66.50 21.02
CA ILE A 28 -21.86 -66.55 22.36
C ILE A 28 -21.35 -65.15 22.66
N ARG A 29 -22.04 -64.43 23.55
CA ARG A 29 -21.58 -63.14 24.05
C ARG A 29 -20.61 -63.38 25.22
N ILE A 30 -19.31 -63.42 24.93
CA ILE A 30 -18.29 -63.35 25.98
C ILE A 30 -18.17 -61.89 26.38
N GLU A 31 -18.75 -61.51 27.52
CA GLU A 31 -18.43 -60.22 28.13
C GLU A 31 -17.01 -60.34 28.68
N GLY A 32 -16.06 -59.63 28.03
CA GLY A 32 -14.70 -59.55 28.54
C GLY A 32 -14.72 -58.99 29.96
N GLN A 33 -14.00 -59.62 30.89
CA GLN A 33 -13.86 -59.05 32.23
C GLN A 33 -13.29 -57.64 32.11
N ASN A 34 -13.87 -56.68 32.85
CA ASN A 34 -13.31 -55.33 32.90
C ASN A 34 -11.85 -55.40 33.35
N GLY A 35 -10.96 -54.76 32.59
CA GLY A 35 -9.56 -54.63 32.98
C GLY A 35 -9.41 -53.87 34.29
N LYS A 36 -8.30 -54.12 35.00
CA LYS A 36 -7.96 -53.40 36.24
C LYS A 36 -7.88 -51.89 35.97
N SER A 37 -8.38 -51.11 36.92
CA SER A 37 -8.25 -49.66 36.92
C SER A 37 -6.80 -49.24 37.17
N ALA A 38 -6.45 -48.02 36.77
CA ALA A 38 -5.12 -47.46 37.00
C ALA A 38 -4.73 -47.41 38.49
N TYR A 39 -5.71 -47.26 39.39
CA TYR A 39 -5.48 -47.28 40.84
C TYR A 39 -5.12 -48.70 41.34
N GLU A 40 -5.79 -49.73 40.82
CA GLU A 40 -5.47 -51.13 41.17
C GLU A 40 -4.07 -51.51 40.69
N LEU A 41 -3.68 -51.08 39.49
CA LEU A 41 -2.31 -51.27 38.99
C LEU A 41 -1.28 -50.49 39.82
N TRP A 42 -1.62 -49.29 40.30
CA TRP A 42 -0.76 -48.49 41.18
C TRP A 42 -0.52 -49.17 42.53
N LEU A 43 -1.53 -49.80 43.12
CA LEU A 43 -1.38 -50.61 44.34
C LEU A 43 -0.54 -51.87 44.08
N GLU A 44 -0.76 -52.57 42.96
CA GLU A 44 0.03 -53.75 42.59
C GLU A 44 1.51 -53.45 42.33
N ALA A 45 1.82 -52.21 41.95
CA ALA A 45 3.20 -51.73 41.85
C ALA A 45 3.87 -51.48 43.22
N GLY A 46 3.23 -51.84 44.33
CA GLY A 46 3.77 -51.74 45.68
C GLY A 46 3.48 -50.42 46.39
N ASN A 47 2.63 -49.56 45.82
CA ASN A 47 2.19 -48.34 46.49
C ASN A 47 1.07 -48.66 47.48
N THR A 48 0.93 -47.81 48.51
CA THR A 48 -0.16 -47.92 49.50
C THR A 48 -0.79 -46.55 49.69
N GLY A 49 -2.09 -46.51 49.97
CA GLY A 49 -2.83 -45.26 50.15
C GLY A 49 -4.23 -45.33 49.54
N THR A 50 -5.04 -44.32 49.81
CA THR A 50 -6.41 -44.17 49.29
C THR A 50 -6.42 -43.74 47.83
N ARG A 51 -7.60 -43.77 47.18
CA ARG A 51 -7.77 -43.25 45.82
C ARG A 51 -7.44 -41.75 45.73
N GLU A 52 -7.68 -40.99 46.80
CA GLU A 52 -7.32 -39.58 46.90
C GLU A 52 -5.80 -39.39 46.86
N ASP A 53 -5.06 -40.26 47.56
CA ASP A 53 -3.59 -40.26 47.56
C ASP A 53 -3.04 -40.59 46.17
N PHE A 54 -3.65 -41.54 45.47
CA PHE A 54 -3.34 -41.82 44.07
C PHE A 54 -3.58 -40.61 43.17
N LEU A 55 -4.75 -39.94 43.29
CA LEU A 55 -5.05 -38.74 42.49
C LEU A 55 -4.10 -37.58 42.80
N ASN A 56 -3.66 -37.44 44.05
CA ASN A 56 -2.65 -36.46 44.43
C ASN A 56 -1.25 -36.84 43.92
N SER A 57 -0.91 -38.13 43.83
CA SER A 57 0.33 -38.57 43.20
C SER A 57 0.41 -38.27 41.69
N LEU A 58 -0.75 -38.15 41.03
CA LEU A 58 -0.87 -37.77 39.62
C LEU A 58 -0.82 -36.25 39.39
N LYS A 59 -0.98 -35.42 40.43
CA LYS A 59 -0.87 -33.97 40.29
C LYS A 59 0.60 -33.59 40.09
N GLY A 60 0.94 -33.19 38.88
CA GLY A 60 2.23 -32.54 38.60
C GLY A 60 2.40 -31.29 39.45
N THR A 61 3.64 -30.93 39.78
CA THR A 61 3.95 -29.68 40.48
C THR A 61 3.48 -28.48 39.64
N ASN A 62 3.03 -27.40 40.30
CA ASN A 62 2.77 -26.13 39.62
C ASN A 62 3.97 -25.75 38.74
N GLY A 63 3.71 -25.27 37.52
CA GLY A 63 4.76 -24.69 36.68
C GLY A 63 5.44 -23.54 37.42
N ASN A 64 6.75 -23.38 37.25
CA ASN A 64 7.50 -22.28 37.83
C ASN A 64 6.87 -20.94 37.40
N PRO A 65 6.90 -19.89 38.25
CA PRO A 65 6.54 -18.53 37.84
C PRO A 65 7.27 -18.16 36.55
N GLY A 66 6.58 -17.53 35.60
CA GLY A 66 7.23 -16.99 34.41
C GLY A 66 8.38 -16.05 34.80
N LEU A 67 9.50 -16.13 34.08
CA LEU A 67 10.65 -15.28 34.37
C LEU A 67 10.27 -13.80 34.27
N PRO A 68 10.80 -12.93 35.15
CA PRO A 68 10.68 -11.48 34.97
C PRO A 68 11.25 -11.09 33.60
N GLY A 69 10.58 -10.17 32.91
CA GLY A 69 11.05 -9.68 31.61
C GLY A 69 12.44 -9.06 31.74
N LYS A 70 13.47 -9.72 31.20
CA LYS A 70 14.81 -9.13 31.02
C LYS A 70 14.79 -8.16 29.83
N ASP A 71 15.87 -7.40 29.65
CA ASP A 71 16.00 -6.45 28.53
C ASP A 71 15.79 -7.12 27.16
N ALA A 72 15.38 -6.34 26.15
CA ALA A 72 15.14 -6.83 24.79
C ALA A 72 16.44 -7.16 24.03
N SER A 73 17.52 -7.48 24.74
CA SER A 73 18.80 -7.85 24.17
C SER A 73 18.77 -9.31 23.68
N THR A 74 19.67 -9.67 22.78
CA THR A 74 19.83 -11.07 22.33
C THR A 74 20.13 -12.01 23.50
N GLU A 75 20.85 -11.51 24.52
CA GLU A 75 21.19 -12.23 25.73
C GLU A 75 19.94 -12.43 26.62
N GLY A 76 19.14 -11.38 26.80
CA GLY A 76 17.87 -11.45 27.53
C GLY A 76 16.86 -12.40 26.88
N ALA A 77 16.74 -12.36 25.55
CA ALA A 77 15.90 -13.29 24.79
C ALA A 77 16.37 -14.75 24.91
N TYR A 78 17.70 -14.97 24.92
CA TYR A 78 18.27 -16.30 25.12
C TYR A 78 17.98 -16.84 26.52
N GLU A 79 18.16 -16.03 27.55
CA GLU A 79 17.83 -16.42 28.92
C GLU A 79 16.33 -16.74 29.10
N MET A 80 15.43 -16.04 28.39
CA MET A 80 14.01 -16.39 28.37
C MET A 80 13.76 -17.78 27.75
N LEU A 81 14.44 -18.12 26.64
CA LEU A 81 14.33 -19.45 26.04
C LEU A 81 14.82 -20.54 27.00
N LEU A 82 15.97 -20.31 27.66
CA LEU A 82 16.49 -21.22 28.69
C LEU A 82 15.49 -21.40 29.84
N GLY A 83 14.85 -20.32 30.29
CA GLY A 83 13.80 -20.37 31.31
C GLY A 83 12.55 -21.15 30.92
N LEU A 84 12.26 -21.24 29.62
CA LEU A 84 11.19 -22.06 29.06
C LEU A 84 11.63 -23.50 28.75
N ASN A 85 12.85 -23.89 29.16
CA ASN A 85 13.49 -25.17 28.81
C ASN A 85 13.65 -25.37 27.28
N VAL A 86 13.73 -24.27 26.52
CA VAL A 86 14.06 -24.30 25.10
C VAL A 86 15.55 -24.06 24.97
N TYR A 87 16.31 -25.14 24.76
CA TYR A 87 17.75 -25.10 24.64
C TYR A 87 18.20 -25.59 23.26
N CYS A 88 19.08 -24.83 22.60
CA CYS A 88 19.72 -25.26 21.37
C CYS A 88 21.12 -25.79 21.72
N GLU A 89 21.27 -27.12 21.79
CA GLU A 89 22.47 -27.81 22.29
C GLU A 89 23.80 -27.36 21.69
N ASN A 90 23.79 -26.78 20.49
CA ASN A 90 24.98 -26.36 19.76
C ASN A 90 24.83 -24.99 19.09
N SER A 91 24.04 -24.07 19.66
CA SER A 91 23.79 -22.76 19.03
C SER A 91 23.84 -21.63 20.04
N THR A 92 24.68 -20.63 19.74
CA THR A 92 24.74 -19.37 20.49
C THR A 92 23.43 -18.57 20.28
N PRO A 93 23.11 -17.58 21.13
CA PRO A 93 22.01 -16.63 20.88
C PRO A 93 22.03 -16.05 19.45
N ASN A 94 23.24 -15.76 18.95
CA ASN A 94 23.45 -15.29 17.59
C ASN A 94 23.13 -16.36 16.53
N GLU A 95 23.40 -17.64 16.78
CA GLU A 95 23.01 -18.72 15.86
C GLU A 95 21.49 -18.96 15.86
N VAL A 96 20.81 -18.78 16.99
CA VAL A 96 19.34 -18.79 17.05
C VAL A 96 18.74 -17.62 16.27
N LEU A 97 19.25 -16.39 16.47
CA LEU A 97 18.82 -15.21 15.72
C LEU A 97 19.11 -15.35 14.22
N LYS A 98 20.31 -15.83 13.85
CA LYS A 98 20.64 -16.16 12.45
C LYS A 98 19.71 -17.24 11.90
N GLY A 99 19.39 -18.27 12.69
CA GLY A 99 18.44 -19.33 12.32
C GLY A 99 17.03 -18.79 12.08
N LEU A 100 16.55 -17.88 12.93
CA LEU A 100 15.27 -17.19 12.76
C LEU A 100 15.28 -16.31 11.51
N ILE A 101 16.31 -15.49 11.31
CA ILE A 101 16.48 -14.65 10.12
C ILE A 101 16.52 -15.51 8.85
N ARG A 102 17.26 -16.64 8.87
CA ARG A 102 17.31 -17.61 7.76
C ARG A 102 15.97 -18.29 7.52
N GLY A 103 15.26 -18.68 8.58
CA GLY A 103 13.95 -19.32 8.53
C GLY A 103 12.84 -18.38 8.03
N LEU A 104 12.96 -17.08 8.30
CA LEU A 104 12.14 -16.04 7.70
C LEU A 104 12.45 -15.85 6.19
N GLY A 105 13.60 -16.34 5.71
CA GLY A 105 13.99 -16.42 4.30
C GLY A 105 14.00 -15.08 3.54
N ASP A 106 14.13 -15.14 2.22
CA ASP A 106 13.96 -14.00 1.29
C ASP A 106 12.54 -13.38 1.30
N VAL A 107 11.65 -13.89 2.15
CA VAL A 107 10.19 -13.63 2.13
C VAL A 107 9.84 -12.21 2.61
N ILE A 108 10.77 -11.50 3.25
CA ILE A 108 10.60 -10.06 3.57
C ILE A 108 11.61 -9.19 2.81
N LYS A 109 11.92 -9.50 1.55
CA LYS A 109 12.44 -8.49 0.63
C LYS A 109 11.27 -7.75 -0.02
N LYS A 110 10.45 -7.05 0.78
CA LYS A 110 9.62 -5.99 0.20
C LYS A 110 10.60 -5.01 -0.42
N GLN A 111 10.55 -4.86 -1.75
CA GLN A 111 11.37 -3.84 -2.38
C GLN A 111 11.10 -2.50 -1.68
N PRO A 112 12.15 -1.74 -1.31
CA PRO A 112 11.98 -0.44 -0.68
C PRO A 112 11.02 0.38 -1.53
N LYS A 113 9.94 0.89 -0.91
CA LYS A 113 9.04 1.79 -1.61
C LYS A 113 9.79 3.12 -1.79
N PRO A 114 9.71 3.76 -2.97
CA PRO A 114 10.29 5.08 -3.17
C PRO A 114 9.74 6.05 -2.13
N PHE A 115 10.60 6.91 -1.62
CA PHE A 115 10.16 8.00 -0.75
C PHE A 115 9.43 9.04 -1.57
N ASN A 116 8.21 9.40 -1.14
CA ASN A 116 7.37 10.40 -1.77
C ASN A 116 6.78 11.31 -0.69
N PHE A 117 6.54 12.57 -1.05
CA PHE A 117 5.88 13.53 -0.18
C PHE A 117 4.87 14.35 -0.97
N LYS A 118 3.85 14.85 -0.27
CA LYS A 118 2.93 15.84 -0.83
C LYS A 118 3.36 17.23 -0.32
N ARG A 119 3.67 18.14 -1.25
CA ARG A 119 3.93 19.55 -0.91
C ARG A 119 2.75 20.10 -0.09
N PRO A 120 2.98 20.65 1.11
CA PRO A 120 1.90 21.17 1.94
C PRO A 120 1.24 22.40 1.31
N SER A 121 -0.03 22.64 1.60
CA SER A 121 -0.69 23.91 1.27
C SER A 121 -0.12 25.05 2.12
N GLN A 122 -0.21 26.30 1.67
CA GLN A 122 0.14 27.45 2.52
C GLN A 122 -0.64 27.41 3.85
N GLY A 123 0.06 27.56 4.97
CA GLY A 123 -0.50 27.47 6.32
C GLY A 123 -0.66 26.04 6.86
N GLN A 124 -0.43 25.00 6.06
CA GLN A 124 -0.50 23.62 6.52
C GLN A 124 0.66 23.34 7.49
N THR A 125 0.38 22.65 8.59
CA THR A 125 1.33 22.43 9.70
C THR A 125 2.01 21.06 9.66
N TYR A 126 1.88 20.33 8.56
CA TYR A 126 2.49 19.01 8.40
C TYR A 126 2.79 18.68 6.94
N ILE A 127 3.71 17.76 6.70
CA ILE A 127 3.97 17.14 5.39
C ILE A 127 3.46 15.70 5.40
N SER A 128 2.58 15.34 4.46
CA SER A 128 2.22 13.93 4.26
C SER A 128 3.32 13.24 3.47
N VAL A 129 3.84 12.14 4.00
CA VAL A 129 4.92 11.37 3.39
C VAL A 129 4.52 9.91 3.22
N SER A 130 5.14 9.24 2.25
CA SER A 130 5.01 7.81 2.04
C SER A 130 6.32 7.20 1.58
N GLY A 131 6.53 5.91 1.88
CA GLY A 131 7.78 5.22 1.62
C GLY A 131 7.76 3.80 2.17
N THR A 132 8.94 3.25 2.42
CA THR A 132 9.12 1.92 2.98
C THR A 132 8.56 1.88 4.40
N PRO A 133 7.68 0.91 4.73
CA PRO A 133 7.17 0.74 6.09
C PRO A 133 8.31 0.68 7.13
N TYR A 134 8.09 1.31 8.28
CA TYR A 134 9.01 1.38 9.42
C TYR A 134 10.34 2.11 9.18
N PHE A 135 10.57 2.67 7.99
CA PHE A 135 11.61 3.69 7.82
C PHE A 135 11.17 4.96 8.53
N ARG A 136 12.10 5.88 8.79
CA ARG A 136 11.82 7.12 9.52
C ARG A 136 12.07 8.35 8.67
N VAL A 137 11.30 9.41 8.91
CA VAL A 137 11.54 10.74 8.36
C VAL A 137 11.69 11.75 9.49
N ALA A 138 12.67 12.64 9.38
CA ALA A 138 12.78 13.80 10.25
C ALA A 138 12.94 15.08 9.42
N LEU A 139 12.63 16.22 10.00
CA LEU A 139 13.14 17.50 9.48
C LEU A 139 14.66 17.51 9.61
N LEU A 140 15.34 18.12 8.64
CA LEU A 140 16.81 18.13 8.56
C LEU A 140 17.44 18.54 9.90
N GLY A 141 18.43 17.77 10.34
CA GLY A 141 19.22 18.07 11.53
C GLY A 141 18.61 17.59 12.85
N ARG A 142 17.40 17.01 12.82
CA ARG A 142 16.81 16.38 14.01
C ARG A 142 17.36 14.97 14.27
N GLY A 143 17.88 14.33 13.23
CA GLY A 143 18.44 12.99 13.32
C GLY A 143 17.41 11.87 13.54
N PHE A 144 17.90 10.64 13.52
CA PHE A 144 17.08 9.42 13.49
C PHE A 144 16.18 9.24 14.72
N ALA A 145 16.68 9.58 15.92
CA ALA A 145 15.95 9.38 17.17
C ALA A 145 14.66 10.22 17.25
N ALA A 146 14.68 11.41 16.67
CA ALA A 146 13.53 12.31 16.57
C ALA A 146 12.69 12.09 15.30
N GLY A 147 13.09 11.16 14.43
CA GLY A 147 12.36 10.83 13.21
C GLY A 147 11.06 10.08 13.48
N ILE A 148 10.03 10.42 12.72
CA ILE A 148 8.72 9.76 12.75
C ILE A 148 8.79 8.50 11.90
N SER A 149 8.38 7.38 12.48
CA SER A 149 8.27 6.11 11.77
C SER A 149 7.08 6.12 10.81
N LEU A 150 7.31 5.68 9.59
CA LEU A 150 6.25 5.33 8.66
C LEU A 150 5.52 4.10 9.22
N GLY A 151 4.18 4.15 9.17
CA GLY A 151 3.34 3.04 9.62
C GLY A 151 3.50 1.79 8.75
N GLU A 152 2.77 0.73 9.08
CA GLU A 152 2.81 -0.54 8.33
C GLU A 152 2.42 -0.38 6.84
N ASN A 153 1.52 0.56 6.55
CA ASN A 153 1.13 0.93 5.18
C ASN A 153 2.21 1.78 4.46
N GLY A 154 3.22 2.26 5.19
CA GLY A 154 4.30 3.09 4.68
C GLY A 154 3.93 4.57 4.59
N VAL A 155 3.02 5.09 5.40
CA VAL A 155 2.67 6.53 5.41
C VAL A 155 2.88 7.16 6.79
N ALA A 156 3.14 8.46 6.81
CA ALA A 156 3.22 9.26 8.02
C ALA A 156 2.88 10.74 7.72
N GLN A 157 2.66 11.51 8.78
CA GLN A 157 2.59 12.97 8.73
C GLN A 157 3.71 13.55 9.57
N ILE A 158 4.50 14.44 8.98
CA ILE A 158 5.63 15.09 9.62
C ILE A 158 5.20 16.48 10.05
N PRO A 159 5.04 16.75 11.35
CA PRO A 159 4.68 18.08 11.82
C PRO A 159 5.81 19.06 11.50
N LEU A 160 5.41 20.27 11.11
CA LEU A 160 6.31 21.37 10.81
C LEU A 160 6.45 22.29 12.02
N ASP A 161 7.62 22.90 12.18
CA ASP A 161 7.88 23.88 13.24
C ASP A 161 7.09 25.17 13.07
N GLU A 162 6.85 25.55 11.82
CA GLU A 162 6.04 26.68 11.44
C GLU A 162 5.09 26.28 10.30
N PRO A 163 3.91 26.91 10.20
CA PRO A 163 3.00 26.67 9.07
C PRO A 163 3.75 26.84 7.74
N PHE A 164 3.62 25.85 6.85
CA PHE A 164 4.32 25.83 5.59
C PHE A 164 3.96 27.06 4.76
N ASN A 165 4.96 27.83 4.35
CA ASN A 165 4.72 29.06 3.60
C ASN A 165 5.87 29.30 2.63
N THR A 166 6.68 30.34 2.82
CA THR A 166 7.72 30.72 1.86
C THR A 166 9.05 30.00 2.05
N LYS A 167 9.26 29.40 3.23
CA LYS A 167 10.52 28.72 3.55
C LYS A 167 10.48 27.29 3.05
N ASP A 168 11.60 26.88 2.49
CA ASP A 168 11.82 25.47 2.17
C ASP A 168 11.87 24.65 3.44
N VAL A 169 11.43 23.41 3.32
CA VAL A 169 11.56 22.41 4.37
C VAL A 169 12.41 21.28 3.85
N GLU A 170 13.45 20.91 4.60
CA GLU A 170 14.31 19.78 4.26
C GLU A 170 13.99 18.58 5.16
N LEU A 171 13.99 17.40 4.54
CA LEU A 171 13.65 16.13 5.16
C LEU A 171 14.83 15.16 5.03
N GLU A 172 15.15 14.47 6.12
CA GLU A 172 16.05 13.32 6.13
C GLU A 172 15.22 12.04 6.23
N TYR A 173 15.48 11.10 5.32
CA TYR A 173 14.85 9.79 5.29
C TYR A 173 15.86 8.73 5.73
N PHE A 174 15.49 7.92 6.71
CA PHE A 174 16.37 6.96 7.37
C PHE A 174 15.88 5.54 7.17
N ASN A 175 16.81 4.62 6.94
CA ASN A 175 16.52 3.20 7.04
C ASN A 175 16.33 2.76 8.50
N MET A 176 16.00 1.49 8.73
CA MET A 176 15.78 0.93 10.07
C MET A 176 17.04 0.90 10.95
N LEU A 177 18.23 1.06 10.36
CA LEU A 177 19.52 1.14 11.06
C LEU A 177 19.89 2.59 11.42
N GLY A 178 19.06 3.57 11.06
CA GLY A 178 19.32 4.98 11.29
C GLY A 178 20.32 5.63 10.32
N SER A 179 20.69 4.95 9.24
CA SER A 179 21.46 5.57 8.17
C SER A 179 20.55 6.42 7.29
N ILE A 180 21.02 7.62 6.92
CA ILE A 180 20.34 8.47 5.94
C ILE A 180 20.41 7.79 4.58
N VAL A 181 19.25 7.53 3.98
CA VAL A 181 19.10 6.96 2.64
C VAL A 181 18.64 8.00 1.61
N GLY A 182 18.27 9.20 2.05
CA GLY A 182 17.97 10.32 1.17
C GLY A 182 17.69 11.61 1.94
N THR A 183 18.00 12.73 1.29
CA THR A 183 17.65 14.07 1.74
C THR A 183 16.76 14.71 0.68
N TYR A 184 15.66 15.32 1.10
CA TYR A 184 14.63 15.84 0.21
C TYR A 184 14.30 17.27 0.58
N ARG A 185 14.19 18.14 -0.42
CA ARG A 185 13.76 19.54 -0.25
C ARG A 185 12.32 19.68 -0.71
N VAL A 186 11.50 20.25 0.15
CA VAL A 186 10.12 20.65 -0.12
C VAL A 186 10.12 22.16 -0.28
N SER A 187 10.08 22.62 -1.52
CA SER A 187 10.23 24.04 -1.82
C SER A 187 9.07 24.87 -1.27
N GLY A 188 9.38 25.91 -0.50
CA GLY A 188 8.46 26.93 -0.05
C GLY A 188 7.85 27.69 -1.24
N TYR A 189 6.77 28.41 -0.98
CA TYR A 189 6.16 29.30 -1.97
C TYR A 189 7.04 30.55 -2.17
N ALA A 190 7.09 31.12 -3.38
CA ALA A 190 7.83 32.35 -3.60
C ALA A 190 7.28 33.47 -2.68
N SER A 191 8.16 34.29 -2.11
CA SER A 191 7.75 35.41 -1.25
C SER A 191 6.98 36.44 -2.10
N GLY A 192 5.65 36.45 -1.99
CA GLY A 192 4.77 37.41 -2.68
C GLY A 192 3.72 36.84 -3.65
N GLU A 193 3.63 35.52 -3.85
CA GLU A 193 2.69 34.89 -4.81
C GLU A 193 2.53 33.39 -4.49
N VAL A 194 1.39 32.67 -4.49
CA VAL A 194 -0.03 32.92 -4.78
C VAL A 194 -0.81 31.86 -3.97
N THR A 195 -1.78 32.25 -3.12
CA THR A 195 -2.96 31.39 -2.91
C THR A 195 -3.51 31.17 -4.31
N GLY A 196 -3.41 29.95 -4.88
CA GLY A 196 -3.80 29.66 -6.27
C GLY A 196 -5.00 30.51 -6.69
N PRO A 197 -4.97 31.11 -7.91
CA PRO A 197 -5.74 32.30 -8.23
C PRO A 197 -7.19 32.24 -7.74
N SER A 198 -7.67 33.33 -7.12
CA SER A 198 -9.02 33.35 -6.57
C SER A 198 -10.04 33.25 -7.69
N PHE A 199 -10.80 32.14 -7.70
CA PHE A 199 -11.90 31.91 -8.63
C PHE A 199 -13.13 32.79 -8.32
N GLY A 200 -13.12 33.54 -7.22
CA GLY A 200 -14.27 34.31 -6.73
C GLY A 200 -15.32 33.44 -6.04
N ALA A 201 -16.51 33.99 -5.88
CA ALA A 201 -17.60 33.27 -5.20
C ALA A 201 -18.02 32.02 -5.99
N PHE A 202 -18.29 30.91 -5.27
CA PHE A 202 -18.88 29.72 -5.88
C PHE A 202 -20.31 30.02 -6.36
N ILE A 203 -20.63 29.59 -7.57
CA ILE A 203 -21.94 29.80 -8.19
C ILE A 203 -22.74 28.49 -8.16
N LYS A 204 -22.21 27.42 -8.77
CA LYS A 204 -22.91 26.14 -8.91
C LYS A 204 -22.00 24.98 -9.31
N ASP A 205 -22.51 23.77 -9.14
CA ASP A 205 -21.95 22.56 -9.74
C ASP A 205 -22.56 22.30 -11.13
N VAL A 206 -21.77 21.70 -12.02
CA VAL A 206 -22.17 21.23 -13.35
C VAL A 206 -21.78 19.76 -13.47
N PRO A 207 -22.71 18.82 -13.67
CA PRO A 207 -22.35 17.42 -13.84
C PRO A 207 -21.54 17.21 -15.12
N LEU A 208 -20.41 16.50 -15.02
CA LEU A 208 -19.66 16.06 -16.19
C LEU A 208 -20.08 14.65 -16.53
N THR A 209 -21.01 14.53 -17.46
CA THR A 209 -21.38 13.27 -18.11
C THR A 209 -21.39 13.54 -19.61
N THR A 210 -20.23 13.38 -20.25
CA THR A 210 -20.15 13.48 -21.72
C THR A 210 -19.96 12.08 -22.30
N SER A 211 -20.75 11.80 -23.33
CA SER A 211 -20.60 10.66 -24.23
C SER A 211 -20.38 11.20 -25.63
N THR A 212 -19.25 11.88 -25.84
CA THR A 212 -18.77 12.12 -27.20
C THR A 212 -18.25 10.77 -27.72
N VAL A 213 -18.48 10.44 -28.99
CA VAL A 213 -18.06 9.14 -29.55
C VAL A 213 -16.59 8.87 -29.23
N GLY A 214 -16.31 7.78 -28.51
CA GLY A 214 -14.95 7.40 -28.12
C GLY A 214 -14.41 8.08 -26.84
N VAL A 215 -15.17 8.95 -26.18
CA VAL A 215 -14.82 9.60 -24.91
C VAL A 215 -15.85 9.28 -23.83
N THR A 216 -15.38 8.79 -22.69
CA THR A 216 -16.17 8.59 -21.48
C THR A 216 -15.61 9.49 -20.40
N VAL A 217 -16.40 10.44 -19.91
CA VAL A 217 -16.07 11.25 -18.73
C VAL A 217 -17.18 11.15 -17.69
N VAL A 218 -16.75 11.02 -16.43
CA VAL A 218 -17.61 11.17 -15.26
C VAL A 218 -16.90 12.12 -14.30
N GLY A 219 -17.63 13.04 -13.71
CA GLY A 219 -17.08 13.92 -12.67
C GLY A 219 -17.96 15.12 -12.41
N LYS A 220 -17.34 16.19 -11.90
CA LYS A 220 -18.02 17.44 -11.59
C LYS A 220 -17.24 18.62 -12.12
N GLY A 221 -17.95 19.52 -12.77
CA GLY A 221 -17.54 20.89 -13.00
C GLY A 221 -18.00 21.76 -11.84
N LYS A 222 -17.21 22.77 -11.50
CA LYS A 222 -17.59 23.81 -10.54
C LYS A 222 -17.46 25.17 -11.22
N VAL A 223 -18.49 25.99 -11.12
CA VAL A 223 -18.53 27.33 -11.68
C VAL A 223 -18.39 28.34 -10.55
N TYR A 224 -17.53 29.32 -10.78
CA TYR A 224 -17.29 30.44 -9.90
C TYR A 224 -17.41 31.74 -10.70
N GLU A 225 -17.44 32.86 -10.00
CA GLU A 225 -17.53 34.20 -10.59
C GLU A 225 -16.47 34.47 -11.67
N LYS A 226 -15.23 34.04 -11.44
CA LYS A 226 -14.09 34.32 -12.33
C LYS A 226 -13.63 33.12 -13.14
N GLY A 227 -14.18 31.93 -12.91
CA GLY A 227 -13.58 30.74 -13.47
C GLY A 227 -14.34 29.45 -13.27
N VAL A 228 -13.77 28.38 -13.83
CA VAL A 228 -14.32 27.03 -13.71
C VAL A 228 -13.25 26.03 -13.28
N LYS A 229 -13.69 25.02 -12.54
CA LYS A 229 -12.87 23.84 -12.22
C LYS A 229 -13.51 22.61 -12.84
N VAL A 230 -12.74 21.84 -13.59
CA VAL A 230 -13.13 20.58 -14.23
C VAL A 230 -12.49 19.45 -13.43
N ILE A 231 -13.30 18.65 -12.74
CA ILE A 231 -12.86 17.64 -11.77
C ILE A 231 -13.40 16.26 -12.19
N PRO A 232 -12.76 15.60 -13.18
CA PRO A 232 -13.15 14.27 -13.61
C PRO A 232 -12.74 13.20 -12.57
N THR A 233 -13.63 12.25 -12.32
CA THR A 233 -13.36 11.01 -11.57
C THR A 233 -13.21 9.80 -12.50
N THR A 234 -13.59 9.96 -13.76
CA THR A 234 -13.30 9.03 -14.86
C THR A 234 -13.05 9.87 -16.10
N LEU A 235 -11.99 9.55 -16.84
CA LEU A 235 -11.67 10.20 -18.10
C LEU A 235 -11.00 9.17 -19.00
N GLU A 236 -11.68 8.78 -20.05
CA GLU A 236 -11.21 7.74 -20.96
C GLU A 236 -11.46 8.15 -22.39
N SER A 237 -10.45 8.03 -23.25
CA SER A 237 -10.57 8.34 -24.68
C SER A 237 -9.94 7.23 -25.52
N THR A 238 -10.59 6.88 -26.64
CA THR A 238 -9.99 6.04 -27.69
C THR A 238 -9.10 6.86 -28.63
N GLY A 239 -9.27 8.18 -28.67
CA GLY A 239 -8.52 9.12 -29.52
C GLY A 239 -7.39 9.81 -28.76
N LYS A 240 -6.31 9.07 -28.46
CA LYS A 240 -5.16 9.55 -27.68
C LYS A 240 -4.38 10.73 -28.29
N PHE A 241 -4.61 11.04 -29.56
CA PHE A 241 -4.01 12.18 -30.27
C PHE A 241 -4.80 13.48 -30.16
N ASN A 242 -6.02 13.45 -29.60
CA ASN A 242 -6.93 14.61 -29.54
C ASN A 242 -7.28 15.00 -28.09
N LEU A 243 -6.36 14.77 -27.15
CA LEU A 243 -6.61 14.97 -25.72
C LEU A 243 -6.84 16.46 -25.39
N GLU A 244 -6.13 17.37 -26.04
CA GLU A 244 -6.26 18.81 -25.83
C GLU A 244 -7.66 19.31 -26.24
N ASN A 245 -8.20 18.83 -27.36
CA ASN A 245 -9.55 19.15 -27.79
C ASN A 245 -10.62 18.54 -26.85
N MET A 246 -10.34 17.40 -26.25
CA MET A 246 -11.19 16.84 -25.20
C MET A 246 -11.21 17.77 -23.97
N PHE A 247 -10.06 18.24 -23.49
CA PHE A 247 -9.98 19.19 -22.38
C PHE A 247 -10.73 20.49 -22.68
N LYS A 248 -10.57 21.04 -23.88
CA LYS A 248 -11.37 22.16 -24.39
C LYS A 248 -12.86 21.90 -24.25
N THR A 249 -13.35 20.78 -24.79
CA THR A 249 -14.79 20.44 -24.77
C THR A 249 -15.32 20.34 -23.33
N LEU A 250 -14.52 19.80 -22.41
CA LEU A 250 -14.89 19.71 -20.99
C LEU A 250 -15.00 21.10 -20.36
N ALA A 251 -13.99 21.96 -20.57
CA ALA A 251 -14.00 23.32 -20.04
C ALA A 251 -15.14 24.16 -20.60
N GLU A 252 -15.39 24.11 -21.92
CA GLU A 252 -16.51 24.79 -22.57
C GLU A 252 -17.85 24.35 -21.98
N ARG A 253 -18.02 23.05 -21.69
CA ARG A 253 -19.26 22.57 -21.08
C ARG A 253 -19.46 23.11 -19.66
N VAL A 254 -18.40 23.12 -18.84
CA VAL A 254 -18.50 23.65 -17.46
C VAL A 254 -18.69 25.17 -17.46
N SER A 255 -18.04 25.88 -18.39
CA SER A 255 -18.18 27.33 -18.52
C SER A 255 -19.43 27.77 -19.29
N GLU A 256 -20.26 26.82 -19.75
CA GLU A 256 -21.42 27.08 -20.61
C GLU A 256 -21.05 27.90 -21.85
N TYR A 257 -19.91 27.57 -22.45
CA TYR A 257 -19.34 28.22 -23.63
C TYR A 257 -18.97 29.70 -23.43
N LYS A 258 -18.90 30.16 -22.18
CA LYS A 258 -18.43 31.50 -21.82
C LYS A 258 -16.91 31.49 -21.65
N LYS A 259 -16.27 32.60 -22.04
CA LYS A 259 -14.87 32.88 -21.69
C LYS A 259 -14.80 33.24 -20.21
N VAL A 260 -13.77 32.73 -19.54
CA VAL A 260 -13.55 32.95 -18.11
C VAL A 260 -12.11 33.39 -17.85
N GLU A 261 -11.83 33.96 -16.68
CA GLU A 261 -10.46 34.36 -16.31
C GLU A 261 -9.60 33.12 -16.00
N PHE A 262 -10.18 32.14 -15.29
CA PHE A 262 -9.48 30.93 -14.85
C PHE A 262 -10.16 29.64 -15.28
N VAL A 263 -9.38 28.68 -15.77
CA VAL A 263 -9.80 27.30 -16.00
C VAL A 263 -8.85 26.38 -15.24
N GLU A 264 -9.35 25.56 -14.33
CA GLU A 264 -8.57 24.52 -13.65
C GLU A 264 -9.02 23.14 -14.12
N PHE A 265 -8.09 22.33 -14.61
CA PHE A 265 -8.28 20.89 -14.78
C PHE A 265 -7.66 20.18 -13.59
N ASP A 266 -8.50 19.68 -12.68
CA ASP A 266 -8.05 18.89 -11.54
C ASP A 266 -8.12 17.40 -11.87
N LEU A 267 -7.03 16.88 -12.46
CA LEU A 267 -6.94 15.48 -12.84
C LEU A 267 -6.55 14.59 -11.66
N THR A 268 -6.20 15.15 -10.48
CA THR A 268 -5.69 14.39 -9.34
C THR A 268 -6.68 13.40 -8.75
N GLN A 269 -7.96 13.52 -9.11
CA GLN A 269 -9.02 12.58 -8.73
C GLN A 269 -9.05 11.32 -9.61
N LEU A 270 -8.27 11.29 -10.69
CA LEU A 270 -8.08 10.13 -11.56
C LEU A 270 -6.98 9.21 -11.01
N PRO A 271 -7.03 7.89 -11.27
CA PRO A 271 -5.96 6.98 -10.89
C PRO A 271 -4.62 7.36 -11.59
N ASN A 272 -3.51 7.12 -10.89
CA ASN A 272 -2.14 7.29 -11.43
C ASN A 272 -1.79 6.30 -12.56
N SER A 273 -2.67 5.37 -12.91
CA SER A 273 -2.52 4.53 -14.09
C SER A 273 -3.94 4.17 -14.53
N PRO A 274 -4.62 5.05 -15.28
CA PRO A 274 -5.99 4.79 -15.72
C PRO A 274 -6.00 3.60 -16.69
N ALA A 275 -7.11 2.88 -16.76
CA ALA A 275 -7.23 1.62 -17.50
C ALA A 275 -6.85 1.72 -18.99
N LYS A 276 -6.87 2.91 -19.58
CA LYS A 276 -6.51 3.17 -20.98
C LYS A 276 -5.13 3.81 -21.20
N GLY A 277 -4.28 3.87 -20.18
CA GLY A 277 -2.86 4.20 -20.34
C GLY A 277 -2.51 5.70 -20.33
N GLY A 278 -3.22 6.50 -19.55
CA GLY A 278 -2.95 7.92 -19.26
C GLY A 278 -4.07 8.86 -19.71
N ASN A 279 -4.07 10.07 -19.16
CA ASN A 279 -5.13 11.08 -19.32
C ASN A 279 -4.64 12.41 -19.91
N PHE A 280 -3.35 12.72 -19.77
CA PHE A 280 -2.75 13.98 -20.24
C PHE A 280 -1.51 13.71 -21.10
N PRO A 281 -1.32 14.35 -22.26
CA PRO A 281 -0.20 14.04 -23.15
C PRO A 281 1.15 14.51 -22.58
N GLU A 282 2.22 13.72 -22.76
CA GLU A 282 3.61 14.16 -22.50
C GLU A 282 3.98 15.34 -23.41
N VAL A 283 3.56 15.29 -24.67
CA VAL A 283 3.81 16.37 -25.65
C VAL A 283 2.47 17.00 -26.02
N CYS A 284 2.22 18.19 -25.49
CA CYS A 284 1.05 19.00 -25.81
C CYS A 284 1.26 19.67 -27.17
N ASN A 285 0.66 19.09 -28.22
CA ASN A 285 0.82 19.54 -29.60
C ASN A 285 -0.22 20.59 -30.02
N ASN A 286 -1.34 20.66 -29.30
CA ASN A 286 -2.41 21.61 -29.58
C ASN A 286 -2.71 22.45 -28.33
N PHE A 287 -1.72 23.29 -27.99
CA PHE A 287 -1.79 24.16 -26.82
C PHE A 287 -2.97 25.13 -26.87
N ASP A 288 -3.30 25.67 -28.05
CA ASP A 288 -4.38 26.65 -28.22
C ASP A 288 -5.73 26.08 -27.80
N ASP A 289 -6.01 24.80 -28.08
CA ASP A 289 -7.23 24.16 -27.61
C ASP A 289 -7.24 24.03 -26.08
N LEU A 290 -6.13 23.60 -25.48
CA LEU A 290 -5.99 23.43 -24.04
C LEU A 290 -6.24 24.73 -23.24
N VAL A 291 -5.83 25.88 -23.79
CA VAL A 291 -5.98 27.20 -23.15
C VAL A 291 -7.13 28.04 -23.72
N SER A 292 -7.95 27.48 -24.59
CA SER A 292 -8.96 28.24 -25.34
C SER A 292 -10.04 28.87 -24.45
N CYS A 293 -10.37 28.25 -23.31
CA CYS A 293 -11.52 28.66 -22.49
C CYS A 293 -11.22 29.77 -21.48
N GLY A 294 -9.96 29.86 -21.03
CA GLY A 294 -9.51 30.77 -19.97
C GLY A 294 -8.42 31.74 -20.43
N ASP A 295 -8.19 32.82 -19.70
CA ASP A 295 -6.94 33.60 -19.83
C ASP A 295 -5.78 32.92 -19.10
N ASN A 296 -6.10 32.23 -18.01
CA ASN A 296 -5.18 31.48 -17.18
C ASN A 296 -5.67 30.03 -17.08
N THR A 297 -4.82 29.08 -17.46
CA THR A 297 -5.11 27.65 -17.37
C THR A 297 -4.24 26.99 -16.31
N ILE A 298 -4.88 26.24 -15.42
CA ILE A 298 -4.22 25.53 -14.32
C ILE A 298 -4.46 24.05 -14.53
N ILE A 299 -3.41 23.24 -14.47
CA ILE A 299 -3.49 21.81 -14.68
C ILE A 299 -2.89 21.12 -13.45
N LYS A 300 -3.72 20.40 -12.71
CA LYS A 300 -3.25 19.52 -11.65
C LYS A 300 -3.19 18.10 -12.17
N VAL A 301 -1.99 17.54 -12.22
CA VAL A 301 -1.72 16.26 -12.86
C VAL A 301 -0.57 15.55 -12.15
N ASN A 302 -0.72 14.25 -11.94
CA ASN A 302 0.35 13.40 -11.42
C ASN A 302 1.13 12.78 -12.58
N GLN A 303 2.41 12.46 -12.37
CA GLN A 303 3.26 11.82 -13.36
C GLN A 303 2.60 10.58 -13.99
N GLY A 304 2.02 9.72 -13.14
CA GLY A 304 1.30 8.52 -13.58
C GLY A 304 0.11 8.78 -14.51
N GLN A 305 -0.45 9.98 -14.52
CA GLN A 305 -1.57 10.33 -15.39
C GLN A 305 -1.12 10.79 -16.77
N VAL A 306 0.19 10.89 -17.02
CA VAL A 306 0.74 11.34 -18.29
C VAL A 306 0.91 10.15 -19.23
N ILE A 307 0.50 10.34 -20.50
CA ILE A 307 0.69 9.40 -21.58
C ILE A 307 1.85 9.81 -22.48
N THR A 308 2.78 8.89 -22.68
CA THR A 308 3.87 8.99 -23.66
C THR A 308 3.45 8.22 -24.90
N VAL A 309 3.25 8.96 -26.00
CA VAL A 309 2.84 8.38 -27.28
C VAL A 309 4.09 7.85 -27.99
N SER A 310 4.04 6.60 -28.42
CA SER A 310 5.13 6.02 -29.22
C SER A 310 5.18 6.63 -30.62
N GLU A 311 6.39 6.85 -31.14
CA GLU A 311 6.59 7.23 -32.54
C GLU A 311 6.23 6.08 -33.50
N ASP A 312 6.43 4.83 -33.07
CA ASP A 312 5.98 3.65 -33.80
C ASP A 312 4.52 3.35 -33.42
N PRO A 313 3.58 3.37 -34.38
CA PRO A 313 2.16 3.09 -34.12
C PRO A 313 1.88 1.67 -33.66
N MET A 314 2.82 0.73 -33.83
CA MET A 314 2.68 -0.67 -33.38
C MET A 314 3.09 -0.85 -31.92
N ILE A 315 3.82 0.11 -31.33
CA ILE A 315 4.23 0.06 -29.94
C ILE A 315 3.13 0.70 -29.07
N PRO A 316 2.67 0.02 -28.01
CA PRO A 316 1.71 0.59 -27.08
C PRO A 316 2.23 1.85 -26.39
N ASN A 317 1.36 2.84 -26.24
CA ASN A 317 1.68 4.05 -25.48
C ASN A 317 1.99 3.73 -24.02
N GLN A 318 2.92 4.47 -23.43
CA GLN A 318 3.37 4.28 -22.06
C GLN A 318 2.71 5.28 -21.12
N THR A 319 2.70 4.97 -19.83
CA THR A 319 2.02 5.76 -18.80
C THR A 319 2.94 5.93 -17.60
N GLY A 320 3.05 7.14 -17.08
CA GLY A 320 3.86 7.40 -15.88
C GLY A 320 5.37 7.39 -16.08
N VAL A 321 5.85 7.23 -17.32
CA VAL A 321 7.28 7.25 -17.65
C VAL A 321 7.82 8.66 -17.92
N ALA A 322 6.94 9.58 -18.32
CA ALA A 322 7.30 10.96 -18.62
C ALA A 322 7.91 11.64 -17.38
N THR A 323 9.10 12.20 -17.51
CA THR A 323 9.74 13.02 -16.46
C THR A 323 9.35 14.49 -16.53
N SER A 324 8.71 14.88 -17.64
CA SER A 324 8.27 16.22 -17.93
C SER A 324 7.07 16.25 -18.89
N ILE A 325 6.46 17.42 -19.07
CA ILE A 325 5.45 17.71 -20.11
C ILE A 325 5.98 18.83 -20.99
N LYS A 326 6.00 18.61 -22.31
CA LYS A 326 6.51 19.56 -23.32
C LYS A 326 5.35 20.25 -24.03
N PHE A 327 5.51 21.54 -24.30
CA PHE A 327 4.49 22.35 -24.96
C PHE A 327 4.96 22.85 -26.32
N ASN A 328 4.26 22.44 -27.38
CA ASN A 328 4.47 22.97 -28.72
C ASN A 328 3.44 24.08 -28.95
N PHE A 329 3.89 25.33 -28.79
CA PHE A 329 3.05 26.50 -28.99
C PHE A 329 3.20 27.03 -30.42
N ARG A 330 2.08 27.13 -31.15
CA ARG A 330 2.03 27.63 -32.55
C ARG A 330 1.29 28.97 -32.71
N GLY A 331 0.70 29.50 -31.63
CA GLY A 331 -0.31 30.57 -31.63
C GLY A 331 0.12 31.91 -31.00
N ILE A 332 -0.79 32.89 -30.95
CA ILE A 332 -0.49 34.35 -30.94
C ILE A 332 -0.84 35.07 -29.62
N ASN A 333 -1.16 34.33 -28.54
CA ASN A 333 -1.85 34.88 -27.37
C ASN A 333 -0.99 34.89 -26.10
N THR A 334 -1.15 35.90 -25.24
CA THR A 334 -0.51 36.05 -23.92
C THR A 334 -1.17 35.17 -22.83
N LYS A 335 -1.55 33.94 -23.18
CA LYS A 335 -2.21 33.03 -22.23
C LYS A 335 -1.20 32.55 -21.20
N LYS A 336 -1.70 32.34 -19.98
CA LYS A 336 -0.86 31.86 -18.88
C LYS A 336 -1.16 30.42 -18.53
N ILE A 337 -0.14 29.67 -18.16
CA ILE A 337 -0.30 28.30 -17.70
C ILE A 337 0.40 28.06 -16.38
N GLN A 338 -0.22 27.20 -15.57
CA GLN A 338 0.33 26.71 -14.32
C GLN A 338 0.11 25.20 -14.23
N PHE A 339 1.12 24.48 -13.77
CA PHE A 339 1.02 23.06 -13.43
C PHE A 339 1.16 22.84 -11.93
N ASN A 340 0.23 22.08 -11.34
CA ASN A 340 0.18 21.72 -9.92
C ASN A 340 0.28 22.94 -8.99
N GLY A 341 1.50 23.33 -8.61
CA GLY A 341 1.80 24.51 -7.79
C GLY A 341 3.04 25.28 -8.27
N SER A 342 3.41 25.12 -9.54
CA SER A 342 4.41 25.95 -10.23
C SER A 342 3.93 27.40 -10.33
N GLU A 343 4.84 28.29 -10.76
CA GLU A 343 4.49 29.67 -11.11
C GLU A 343 3.54 29.71 -12.31
N LEU A 344 2.64 30.69 -12.31
CA LEU A 344 1.76 30.96 -13.45
C LEU A 344 2.53 31.77 -14.51
N ILE A 345 3.02 31.09 -15.54
CA ILE A 345 3.89 31.72 -16.53
C ILE A 345 3.10 32.21 -17.75
N THR A 346 3.52 33.34 -18.33
CA THR A 346 2.98 33.81 -19.62
C THR A 346 3.77 33.15 -20.74
N MET A 347 3.09 32.42 -21.62
CA MET A 347 3.77 31.75 -22.74
C MET A 347 4.14 32.76 -23.82
N GLU A 348 5.40 32.74 -24.21
CA GLU A 348 5.91 33.54 -25.32
C GLU A 348 5.75 32.81 -26.65
N ARG A 349 5.46 33.58 -27.70
CA ARG A 349 5.38 33.08 -29.07
C ARG A 349 6.70 32.42 -29.48
N ASP A 350 6.59 31.28 -30.18
CA ASP A 350 7.72 30.51 -30.74
C ASP A 350 8.72 29.97 -29.69
N ALA A 351 8.48 30.20 -28.40
CA ALA A 351 9.24 29.60 -27.31
C ALA A 351 8.70 28.21 -26.98
N LYS A 352 9.61 27.29 -26.68
CA LYS A 352 9.24 25.97 -26.16
C LYS A 352 9.30 25.99 -24.65
N TYR A 353 8.42 25.24 -24.02
CA TYR A 353 8.37 25.12 -22.57
C TYR A 353 8.31 23.65 -22.17
N GLU A 354 8.81 23.37 -20.97
CA GLU A 354 8.79 22.06 -20.36
C GLU A 354 8.46 22.17 -18.86
N TYR A 355 7.40 21.50 -18.42
CA TYR A 355 7.09 21.33 -17.01
C TYR A 355 7.79 20.09 -16.46
N VAL A 356 8.62 20.22 -15.42
CA VAL A 356 9.45 19.15 -14.86
C VAL A 356 8.87 18.66 -13.53
N PHE A 357 8.42 17.39 -13.48
CA PHE A 357 7.78 16.82 -12.29
C PHE A 357 8.69 16.79 -11.05
N ALA A 358 9.98 16.54 -11.23
CA ALA A 358 10.91 16.43 -10.10
C ALA A 358 11.10 17.75 -9.32
N THR A 359 10.81 18.89 -9.95
CA THR A 359 11.01 20.23 -9.36
C THR A 359 9.73 21.04 -9.26
N ASP A 360 8.63 20.58 -9.87
CA ASP A 360 7.39 21.35 -10.03
C ASP A 360 7.62 22.73 -10.64
N THR A 361 8.48 22.82 -11.67
CA THR A 361 8.81 24.07 -12.37
C THR A 361 8.48 23.98 -13.85
N ILE A 362 8.15 25.12 -14.46
CA ILE A 362 8.02 25.25 -15.91
C ILE A 362 9.24 26.03 -16.41
N ASN A 363 10.02 25.38 -17.27
CA ASN A 363 11.25 25.91 -17.84
C ASN A 363 11.02 26.29 -19.30
N LYS A 364 11.58 27.42 -19.72
CA LYS A 364 11.71 27.78 -21.14
C LYS A 364 12.87 26.97 -21.73
N VAL A 365 12.61 26.21 -22.78
CA VAL A 365 13.61 25.35 -23.45
C VAL A 365 13.90 25.90 -24.85
N GLY A 366 15.17 25.80 -25.28
CA GLY A 366 15.69 26.41 -26.52
C GLY A 366 15.05 25.92 -27.81
#